data_AF-A0A529YWA4-F1
#
_entry.id   AF-A0A529YWA4-F1
#
_cell.length_a   1.000
_cell.length_b   1.000
_cell.length_c   1.000
_cell.angle_alpha   90.00
_cell.angle_beta   90.00
_cell.angle_gamma   90.00
#
_symmetry.space_group_name_H-M   'P 1'
#
loop_
_entity.id
_entity.type
_entity.pdbx_description
1 polymer ?
#
loop_
_entity_poly.entity_id
_entity_poly.type
_entity_poly.pdbx_seq_one_letter_code
_entity_poly.pdbx_strand_id
1 'polypeptide(L)' 'MYFPQFLVGMAATLLVILGWTFASTGSVWAALGWAVLAAVILQAGYFAAVLWLVHGEARVT' A
#
# COMPACT_ATOMS: atom_id res chain seq x y z
N MET A 1 -10.70 13.16 -5.87
CA MET A 1 -9.30 12.76 -5.63
C MET A 1 -9.25 11.25 -5.49
N TYR A 2 -8.33 10.55 -6.16
CA TYR A 2 -8.18 9.09 -6.05
C TYR A 2 -7.77 8.59 -4.64
N PHE A 3 -7.44 9.53 -3.73
CA PHE A 3 -6.89 9.23 -2.41
C PHE A 3 -7.81 8.37 -1.53
N PRO A 4 -9.12 8.65 -1.36
CA PRO A 4 -10.00 7.78 -0.56
C PRO A 4 -10.14 6.38 -1.15
N GLN A 5 -10.17 6.25 -2.49
CA GLN A 5 -10.25 4.95 -3.16
C GLN A 5 -8.96 4.13 -2.99
N PHE A 6 -7.81 4.80 -3.04
CA PHE A 6 -6.51 4.18 -2.76
C PHE A 6 -6.46 3.68 -1.30
N LEU A 7 -6.94 4.46 -0.34
CA LEU A 7 -6.97 4.03 1.08
C LEU A 7 -7.87 2.80 1.29
N VAL A 8 -9.01 2.72 0.61
CA VAL A 8 -9.89 1.54 0.68
C VAL A 8 -9.19 0.30 0.11
N GLY A 9 -8.54 0.44 -1.06
CA GLY A 9 -7.77 -0.65 -1.67
C GLY A 9 -6.59 -1.09 -0.79
N MET A 10 -5.84 -0.12 -0.26
CA MET A 10 -4.73 -0.35 0.66
C MET A 10 -5.20 -1.10 1.91
N ALA A 11 -6.29 -0.66 2.55
CA ALA A 11 -6.84 -1.33 3.72
C ALA A 11 -7.25 -2.78 3.41
N ALA A 12 -7.91 -3.02 2.28
CA ALA A 12 -8.28 -4.37 1.86
C ALA A 12 -7.04 -5.26 1.64
N THR A 13 -6.01 -4.77 0.94
CA THR A 13 -4.76 -5.51 0.74
C THR A 13 -4.06 -5.82 2.06
N LEU A 14 -4.00 -4.85 2.98
CA LEU A 14 -3.39 -5.06 4.28
C LEU A 14 -4.13 -6.09 5.13
N LEU A 15 -5.47 -6.08 5.11
CA LEU A 15 -6.27 -7.10 5.80
C LEU A 15 -6.05 -8.51 5.22
N VAL A 16 -5.94 -8.61 3.89
CA VAL A 16 -5.61 -9.89 3.23
C VAL A 16 -4.23 -10.38 3.65
N ILE A 17 -3.22 -9.50 3.65
CA ILE A 17 -1.86 -9.86 4.08
C ILE A 17 -1.85 -10.26 5.55
N LEU A 18 -2.52 -9.50 6.41
CA LEU A 18 -2.62 -9.80 7.83
C LEU A 18 -3.28 -11.16 8.07
N GLY A 19 -4.41 -11.44 7.42
CA GLY A 19 -5.13 -12.71 7.54
C GLY A 19 -4.31 -13.89 7.03
N TRP A 20 -3.69 -13.75 5.86
CA TRP A 20 -2.87 -14.81 5.27
C TRP A 20 -1.61 -15.09 6.09
N THR A 21 -0.87 -14.06 6.48
CA THR A 21 0.37 -14.24 7.27
C THR A 21 0.07 -14.78 8.65
N PHE A 22 -1.02 -14.33 9.29
CA PHE A 22 -1.47 -14.92 10.55
C PHE A 22 -1.87 -16.38 10.38
N ALA A 23 -2.65 -16.73 9.36
CA ALA A 23 -3.03 -18.13 9.09
C ALA A 23 -1.83 -19.03 8.79
N SER A 24 -0.77 -18.47 8.20
CA SER A 24 0.42 -19.23 7.79
C SER A 24 1.47 -19.38 8.90
N THR A 25 1.58 -18.39 9.80
CA THR A 25 2.62 -18.36 10.85
C THR A 25 2.08 -18.58 12.25
N GLY A 26 0.77 -18.40 12.46
CA GLY A 26 0.13 -18.39 13.78
C GLY A 26 0.57 -17.22 14.68
N SER A 27 1.43 -16.32 14.19
CA SER A 27 2.05 -15.26 14.97
C SER A 27 1.51 -13.89 14.57
N VAL A 28 0.87 -13.21 15.53
CA VAL A 28 0.38 -11.84 15.36
C VAL A 28 1.53 -10.87 15.05
N TRP A 29 2.69 -11.05 15.69
CA TRP A 29 3.85 -10.19 15.47
C TRP A 29 4.44 -10.34 14.06
N ALA A 30 4.49 -11.56 13.55
CA ALA A 30 4.93 -11.80 12.18
C ALA A 30 3.93 -11.17 11.18
N ALA A 31 2.63 -11.36 11.42
CA ALA A 31 1.59 -10.79 10.57
C ALA A 31 1.62 -9.26 10.55
N LEU A 32 1.82 -8.61 11.71
CA LEU A 32 1.97 -7.17 11.80
C LEU A 32 3.23 -6.69 11.08
N GLY A 33 4.36 -7.39 11.21
CA GLY A 33 5.60 -7.06 10.49
C GLY A 33 5.39 -7.05 8.97
N TRP A 34 4.74 -8.10 8.44
CA TRP A 34 4.42 -8.19 7.01
C TRP A 34 3.40 -7.15 6.54
N ALA A 35 2.38 -6.86 7.34
CA ALA A 35 1.41 -5.81 7.05
C ALA A 35 2.07 -4.43 7.00
N VAL A 36 2.96 -4.11 7.95
CA VAL A 36 3.72 -2.85 7.95
C VAL A 36 4.61 -2.75 6.71
N LEU A 37 5.32 -3.82 6.35
CA LEU A 37 6.16 -3.84 5.15
C LEU A 37 5.33 -3.58 3.89
N ALA A 38 4.19 -4.25 3.75
CA ALA A 38 3.27 -4.04 2.63
C ALA A 38 2.72 -2.61 2.60
N ALA A 39 2.42 -2.01 3.75
CA ALA A 39 1.96 -0.63 3.85
C ALA A 39 3.02 0.35 3.34
N VAL A 40 4.29 0.15 3.70
CA VAL A 40 5.41 0.97 3.23
C VAL A 40 5.57 0.88 1.71
N ILE A 41 5.48 -0.34 1.14
CA ILE A 41 5.57 -0.55 -0.30
C ILE A 41 4.42 0.16 -1.04
N LEU A 42 3.19 0.02 -0.56
CA LEU A 42 2.03 0.67 -1.16
C LEU A 42 2.14 2.19 -1.10
N GLN A 43 2.61 2.74 0.03
CA GLN A 43 2.82 4.19 0.17
C GLN A 43 3.91 4.71 -0.75
N ALA A 44 5.03 4.00 -0.87
CA ALA A 44 6.10 4.34 -1.80
C ALA A 44 5.62 4.31 -3.26
N GLY A 45 4.83 3.30 -3.64
CA GLY A 45 4.24 3.18 -4.96
C GLY A 45 3.27 4.31 -5.28
N TYR A 46 2.40 4.66 -4.32
CA TYR A 46 1.49 5.81 -4.46
C TYR A 46 2.28 7.11 -4.65
N PHE A 47 3.30 7.34 -3.82
CA PHE A 47 4.14 8.52 -3.92
C PHE A 47 4.85 8.61 -5.29
N ALA A 48 5.41 7.50 -5.77
CA ALA A 48 6.02 7.43 -7.10
C ALA A 48 5.02 7.71 -8.23
N ALA A 49 3.79 7.19 -8.14
CA ALA A 49 2.73 7.47 -9.10
C ALA A 49 2.33 8.95 -9.11
N VAL A 50 2.25 9.58 -7.93
CA VAL A 50 2.01 11.03 -7.80
C VAL A 50 3.15 11.83 -8.44
N LEU A 51 4.41 11.49 -8.15
CA LEU A 51 5.55 12.14 -8.79
C LEU A 51 5.52 11.98 -10.31
N TRP A 52 5.18 10.79 -10.81
CA TRP A 52 5.09 10.54 -12.25
C TRP A 52 3.99 11.37 -12.91
N LEU A 53 2.82 11.49 -12.28
CA LEU A 53 1.73 12.34 -12.77
C LEU A 53 2.16 13.80 -12.86
N VAL A 54 2.80 14.32 -11.80
CA VAL A 54 3.29 15.71 -11.74
C VAL A 54 4.37 15.96 -12.81
N HIS A 55 5.32 15.05 -12.98
CA HIS A 55 6.35 15.18 -14.03
C HIS A 55 5.78 15.01 -15.45
N GLY A 56 4.68 14.26 -15.60
CA GLY A 56 3.96 14.11 -16.85
C GLY A 56 3.26 15.41 -17.26
N GLU A 57 2.56 16.06 -16.34
CA GLU A 57 1.94 17.37 -16.59
C GLU A 57 2.97 18.47 -16.88
N ALA A 58 4.10 18.48 -16.16
CA ALA A 58 5.17 19.45 -16.37
C ALA A 58 5.86 19.38 -17.76
N ARG A 59 5.66 18.31 -18.53
CA ARG A 59 6.16 18.22 -19.91
C ARG A 59 5.17 18.74 -20.96
N VAL A 60 3.92 18.99 -20.58
CA VAL A 60 2.84 19.40 -21.51
C VAL A 60 2.64 20.92 -21.51
N THR A 61 3.08 21.61 -20.45
CA THR A 61 3.15 23.09 -20.35
C THR A 61 4.49 23.63 -20.80
#